data_AF-A0A645CUB0-F1
#
_entry.id   AF-A0A645CUB0-F1
#
_cell.length_a   1.000
_cell.length_b   1.000
_cell.length_c   1.000
_cell.angle_alpha   90.00
_cell.angle_beta   90.00
_cell.angle_gamma   90.00
#
_symmetry.space_group_name_H-M   'P 1'
#
loop_
_entity.id
_entity.type
_entity.pdbx_description
1 polymer ?
#
loop_
_entity_poly.entity_id
_entity_poly.type
_entity_poly.pdbx_seq_one_letter_code
_entity_poly.pdbx_strand_id
1 'polypeptide(L)'
;MSPPSYQLRGIGEPAADMKPFRTLQYHNILPLIDDDTRTHLVPPSGFAQTLNMEQTRMVMRRNHALALCRLQPIELLPLTYGNEFNAPELIEDLKVLAAVGDFCLKKNVERHAEVAAVVSEEALKYLPLTNRHVRNGERQLRYTADGKPQNDAVAPVAFAGEAIAWQRKVLSEFGAPVDYLLAEDLANHPGDYKFYIFLDPWSCDAKFLEAVKALQQKNTTLLWLYVPGWIAEGRADVGNMAALTGIAFRKVDAVPEAVVTLPDGGWTGVVGEPLKPAFAPVAADGVNMLGMYRGTDIPGLAEWRKGEARQIFCGAYKLSADFLRLLAREAKVHLYQTADDPMEANQALFMLHAATPGRKHITLSHVADVLDVFNRKIIARNVTEFEFESPLFDSRLFYYGSDAAELLEVVR
;
A
#
# COMPACT_ATOMS: atom_id res chain seq x y z
N MET A 1 -8.11 -16.66 -2.41
CA MET A 1 -7.66 -16.26 -3.75
C MET A 1 -8.38 -14.98 -4.16
N SER A 2 -7.74 -14.08 -4.91
CA SER A 2 -8.39 -12.90 -5.49
C SER A 2 -7.53 -12.36 -6.64
N PRO A 3 -8.12 -11.68 -7.64
CA PRO A 3 -7.32 -10.99 -8.64
C PRO A 3 -6.63 -9.75 -8.06
N PRO A 4 -5.66 -9.16 -8.78
CA PRO A 4 -5.27 -7.77 -8.55
C PRO A 4 -6.49 -6.84 -8.70
N SER A 5 -6.55 -5.78 -7.91
CA SER A 5 -7.69 -4.86 -7.90
C SER A 5 -7.96 -4.29 -9.30
N TYR A 6 -9.20 -4.45 -9.81
CA TYR A 6 -9.60 -3.92 -11.13
C TYR A 6 -9.50 -2.39 -11.24
N GLN A 7 -9.46 -1.68 -10.11
CA GLN A 7 -9.30 -0.24 -10.06
C GLN A 7 -7.83 0.21 -10.06
N LEU A 8 -6.88 -0.69 -9.76
CA LEU A 8 -5.47 -0.38 -9.50
C LEU A 8 -4.53 -1.44 -10.12
N ARG A 9 -4.71 -1.77 -11.39
CA ARG A 9 -3.93 -2.80 -12.11
C ARG A 9 -3.60 -2.46 -13.56
N GLY A 10 -4.07 -1.33 -14.08
CA GLY A 10 -3.70 -0.81 -15.39
C GLY A 10 -2.20 -0.56 -15.51
N ILE A 11 -1.74 -0.19 -16.70
CA ILE A 11 -0.30 -0.18 -17.01
C ILE A 11 0.56 0.66 -16.06
N GLY A 12 0.06 1.79 -15.55
CA GLY A 12 0.77 2.67 -14.61
C GLY A 12 0.38 2.51 -13.14
N GLU A 13 -0.25 1.40 -12.78
CA GLU A 13 -0.84 1.17 -11.47
C GLU A 13 -0.08 0.08 -10.68
N PRO A 14 -0.33 -0.10 -9.38
CA PRO A 14 0.52 -0.98 -8.57
C PRO A 14 0.14 -2.46 -8.57
N ALA A 15 -0.93 -2.88 -9.26
CA ALA A 15 -1.53 -4.21 -9.08
C ALA A 15 -1.92 -4.50 -7.62
N ALA A 16 -2.69 -3.60 -7.01
CA ALA A 16 -2.97 -3.65 -5.58
C ALA A 16 -3.64 -4.96 -5.15
N ASP A 17 -3.11 -5.59 -4.09
CA ASP A 17 -3.71 -6.76 -3.44
C ASP A 17 -4.93 -6.31 -2.62
N MET A 18 -5.98 -7.11 -2.64
CA MET A 18 -7.23 -6.83 -1.93
C MET A 18 -7.36 -7.61 -0.62
N LYS A 19 -6.36 -8.42 -0.28
CA LYS A 19 -6.38 -9.31 0.89
C LYS A 19 -5.45 -8.77 2.00
N PRO A 20 -5.78 -9.01 3.28
CA PRO A 20 -4.84 -8.89 4.38
C PRO A 20 -3.82 -10.05 4.33
N PHE A 21 -2.99 -10.06 3.29
CA PHE A 21 -2.18 -11.23 2.91
C PHE A 21 -1.24 -11.68 4.02
N ARG A 22 -0.78 -10.75 4.88
CA ARG A 22 0.13 -11.08 5.97
C ARG A 22 -0.59 -11.80 7.09
N THR A 23 -1.81 -11.40 7.44
CA THR A 23 -2.67 -12.18 8.34
C THR A 23 -2.90 -13.59 7.81
N LEU A 24 -3.21 -13.74 6.52
CA LEU A 24 -3.38 -15.08 5.93
C LEU A 24 -2.10 -15.93 6.08
N GLN A 25 -0.93 -15.37 5.79
CA GLN A 25 0.36 -16.06 5.96
C GLN A 25 0.62 -16.47 7.41
N TYR A 26 0.29 -15.64 8.40
CA TYR A 26 0.45 -15.96 9.83
C TYR A 26 -0.37 -17.19 10.27
N HIS A 27 -1.48 -17.45 9.59
CA HIS A 27 -2.32 -18.64 9.82
C HIS A 27 -1.97 -19.80 8.88
N ASN A 28 -0.80 -19.79 8.24
CA ASN A 28 -0.35 -20.78 7.27
C ASN A 28 -1.33 -20.94 6.07
N ILE A 29 -2.07 -19.87 5.74
CA ILE A 29 -2.95 -19.82 4.58
C ILE A 29 -2.18 -19.18 3.42
N LEU A 30 -2.23 -19.79 2.25
CA LEU A 30 -1.60 -19.26 1.04
C LEU A 30 -2.46 -18.13 0.43
N PRO A 31 -1.99 -16.87 0.43
CA PRO A 31 -2.76 -15.75 -0.12
C PRO A 31 -2.58 -15.65 -1.65
N LEU A 32 -3.14 -16.62 -2.38
CA LEU A 32 -3.03 -16.72 -3.84
C LEU A 32 -3.61 -15.49 -4.56
N ILE A 33 -2.86 -15.01 -5.56
CA ILE A 33 -3.30 -14.02 -6.56
C ILE A 33 -3.75 -14.74 -7.83
N ASP A 34 -4.99 -14.49 -8.26
CA ASP A 34 -5.49 -15.01 -9.54
C ASP A 34 -5.33 -13.94 -10.60
N ASP A 35 -4.17 -13.91 -11.25
CA ASP A 35 -3.86 -12.88 -12.22
C ASP A 35 -4.59 -13.13 -13.55
N ASP A 36 -5.73 -12.49 -13.69
CA ASP A 36 -6.58 -12.45 -14.88
C ASP A 36 -6.30 -11.22 -15.76
N THR A 37 -5.04 -10.76 -15.80
CA THR A 37 -4.68 -9.56 -16.55
C THR A 37 -5.00 -9.75 -18.04
N ARG A 38 -5.79 -8.81 -18.58
CA ARG A 38 -6.13 -8.78 -20.00
C ARG A 38 -4.95 -8.26 -20.79
N THR A 39 -4.47 -9.08 -21.73
CA THR A 39 -3.27 -8.77 -22.51
C THR A 39 -3.58 -8.39 -23.95
N HIS A 40 -2.58 -7.96 -24.71
CA HIS A 40 -2.71 -7.67 -26.14
C HIS A 40 -3.04 -8.90 -27.01
N LEU A 41 -2.95 -10.12 -26.46
CA LEU A 41 -3.17 -11.37 -27.19
C LEU A 41 -4.65 -11.69 -27.39
N VAL A 42 -5.56 -10.91 -26.79
CA VAL A 42 -7.00 -11.12 -26.91
C VAL A 42 -7.68 -9.91 -27.57
N PRO A 43 -8.83 -10.09 -28.24
CA PRO A 43 -9.58 -8.98 -28.79
C PRO A 43 -9.91 -7.89 -27.76
N PRO A 44 -10.09 -6.64 -28.19
CA PRO A 44 -10.55 -5.55 -27.33
C PRO A 44 -11.76 -5.93 -26.47
N SER A 45 -11.59 -5.87 -25.15
CA SER A 45 -12.62 -6.33 -24.20
C SER A 45 -13.54 -5.22 -23.69
N GLY A 46 -13.23 -3.95 -23.96
CA GLY A 46 -13.91 -2.79 -23.36
C GLY A 46 -13.49 -2.49 -21.91
N PHE A 47 -12.60 -3.29 -21.33
CA PHE A 47 -11.98 -3.09 -20.02
C PHE A 47 -10.50 -2.72 -20.16
N ALA A 48 -9.85 -2.39 -19.03
CA ALA A 48 -8.41 -2.14 -19.00
C ALA A 48 -7.65 -3.36 -19.54
N GLN A 49 -6.78 -3.13 -20.51
CA GLN A 49 -6.07 -4.15 -21.27
C GLN A 49 -4.75 -3.56 -21.78
N THR A 50 -3.67 -4.34 -21.78
CA THR A 50 -2.41 -3.91 -22.39
C THR A 50 -2.50 -3.98 -23.91
N LEU A 51 -1.88 -3.03 -24.60
CA LEU A 51 -2.11 -2.81 -26.03
C LEU A 51 -1.14 -3.52 -26.96
N ASN A 52 0.03 -3.89 -26.45
CA ASN A 52 1.07 -4.56 -27.21
C ASN A 52 1.92 -5.44 -26.29
N MET A 53 2.88 -6.15 -26.89
CA MET A 53 3.78 -7.05 -26.17
C MET A 53 4.60 -6.32 -25.10
N GLU A 54 5.12 -5.13 -25.38
CA GLU A 54 5.92 -4.36 -24.43
C GLU A 54 5.12 -4.04 -23.16
N GLN A 55 3.93 -3.48 -23.32
CA GLN A 55 3.03 -3.19 -22.21
C GLN A 55 2.66 -4.46 -21.44
N THR A 56 2.42 -5.57 -22.16
CA THR A 56 2.10 -6.86 -21.55
C THR A 56 3.26 -7.34 -20.69
N ARG A 57 4.49 -7.32 -21.21
CA ARG A 57 5.67 -7.72 -20.44
C ARG A 57 5.83 -6.86 -19.20
N MET A 58 5.68 -5.54 -19.32
CA MET A 58 5.82 -4.67 -18.15
C MET A 58 4.78 -4.97 -17.07
N VAL A 59 3.51 -5.06 -17.43
CA VAL A 59 2.44 -5.39 -16.49
C VAL A 59 2.64 -6.77 -15.85
N MET A 60 2.96 -7.80 -16.66
CA MET A 60 3.18 -9.14 -16.12
C MET A 60 4.43 -9.18 -15.23
N ARG A 61 5.54 -8.55 -15.64
CA ARG A 61 6.76 -8.45 -14.83
C ARG A 61 6.48 -7.78 -13.49
N ARG A 62 5.75 -6.65 -13.48
CA ARG A 62 5.30 -5.98 -12.24
C ARG A 62 4.53 -6.95 -11.34
N ASN A 63 3.48 -7.60 -11.87
CA ASN A 63 2.60 -8.44 -11.07
C ASN A 63 3.35 -9.62 -10.43
N HIS A 64 4.21 -10.32 -11.20
CA HIS A 64 4.98 -11.45 -10.69
C HIS A 64 6.10 -11.03 -9.74
N ALA A 65 6.82 -9.96 -10.06
CA ALA A 65 7.87 -9.43 -9.20
C ALA A 65 7.30 -8.95 -7.86
N LEU A 66 6.10 -8.33 -7.87
CA LEU A 66 5.35 -7.98 -6.66
C LEU A 66 5.04 -9.23 -5.83
N ALA A 67 4.50 -10.28 -6.45
CA ALA A 67 4.17 -11.53 -5.77
C ALA A 67 5.41 -12.20 -5.14
N LEU A 68 6.54 -12.24 -5.86
CA LEU A 68 7.82 -12.73 -5.32
C LEU A 68 8.29 -11.91 -4.12
N CYS A 69 8.25 -10.58 -4.19
CA CYS A 69 8.64 -9.73 -3.06
C CYS A 69 7.72 -9.91 -1.84
N ARG A 70 6.45 -10.29 -2.04
CA ARG A 70 5.52 -10.57 -0.94
C ARG A 70 5.52 -12.02 -0.47
N LEU A 71 6.31 -12.88 -1.10
CA LEU A 71 6.32 -14.33 -0.86
C LEU A 71 4.90 -14.93 -1.02
N GLN A 72 4.20 -14.50 -2.09
CA GLN A 72 2.85 -14.96 -2.42
C GLN A 72 2.89 -15.82 -3.68
N PRO A 73 2.08 -16.90 -3.75
CA PRO A 73 1.87 -17.60 -5.00
C PRO A 73 0.99 -16.75 -5.94
N ILE A 74 1.20 -16.92 -7.24
CA ILE A 74 0.42 -16.31 -8.31
C ILE A 74 -0.04 -17.41 -9.28
N GLU A 75 -1.33 -17.43 -9.58
CA GLU A 75 -1.94 -18.23 -10.63
C GLU A 75 -2.22 -17.34 -11.84
N LEU A 76 -1.89 -17.82 -13.04
CA LEU A 76 -2.27 -17.17 -14.28
C LEU A 76 -3.65 -17.67 -14.71
N LEU A 77 -4.66 -16.80 -14.69
CA LEU A 77 -6.04 -17.15 -15.00
C LEU A 77 -6.47 -16.56 -16.35
N PRO A 78 -6.36 -17.31 -17.46
CA PRO A 78 -6.78 -16.83 -18.78
C PRO A 78 -8.31 -16.79 -18.86
N LEU A 79 -8.89 -15.67 -18.40
CA LEU A 79 -10.32 -15.57 -18.10
C LEU A 79 -11.21 -15.33 -19.33
N THR A 80 -10.70 -14.68 -20.38
CA THR A 80 -11.52 -14.15 -21.47
C THR A 80 -11.48 -15.06 -22.70
N TYR A 81 -10.30 -15.46 -23.18
CA TYR A 81 -10.13 -16.21 -24.43
C TYR A 81 -9.18 -17.43 -24.34
N GLY A 82 -8.52 -17.67 -23.21
CA GLY A 82 -7.64 -18.83 -23.04
C GLY A 82 -6.20 -18.63 -23.54
N ASN A 83 -5.88 -17.46 -24.11
CA ASN A 83 -4.60 -17.17 -24.79
C ASN A 83 -3.87 -15.95 -24.20
N GLU A 84 -4.37 -15.36 -23.12
CA GLU A 84 -3.87 -14.12 -22.50
C GLU A 84 -2.37 -14.18 -22.21
N PHE A 85 -1.83 -15.35 -21.88
CA PHE A 85 -0.43 -15.52 -21.48
C PHE A 85 0.39 -16.36 -22.46
N ASN A 86 -0.16 -16.68 -23.63
CA ASN A 86 0.44 -17.60 -24.59
C ASN A 86 1.39 -16.87 -25.57
N ALA A 87 2.53 -16.39 -25.05
CA ALA A 87 3.58 -15.80 -25.88
C ALA A 87 5.00 -16.23 -25.43
N PRO A 88 5.94 -16.47 -26.37
CA PRO A 88 7.31 -16.87 -26.05
C PRO A 88 8.02 -15.92 -25.08
N GLU A 89 7.81 -14.61 -25.23
CA GLU A 89 8.44 -13.59 -24.39
C GLU A 89 7.94 -13.64 -22.93
N LEU A 90 6.67 -14.00 -22.73
CA LEU A 90 6.10 -14.18 -21.39
C LEU A 90 6.61 -15.47 -20.76
N ILE A 91 6.72 -16.55 -21.55
CA ILE A 91 7.29 -17.82 -21.09
C ILE A 91 8.74 -17.62 -20.64
N GLU A 92 9.52 -16.80 -21.36
CA GLU A 92 10.90 -16.51 -20.98
C GLU A 92 11.00 -15.73 -19.67
N ASP A 93 10.15 -14.71 -19.48
CA ASP A 93 10.07 -13.98 -18.21
C ASP A 93 9.66 -14.91 -17.05
N LEU A 94 8.70 -15.82 -17.29
CA LEU A 94 8.25 -16.79 -16.30
C LEU A 94 9.36 -17.77 -15.89
N LYS A 95 10.19 -18.24 -16.83
CA LYS A 95 11.34 -19.10 -16.50
C LYS A 95 12.34 -18.38 -15.60
N VAL A 96 12.65 -17.12 -15.91
CA VAL A 96 13.53 -16.29 -15.09
C VAL A 96 12.94 -16.11 -13.69
N LEU A 97 11.65 -15.76 -13.60
CA LEU A 97 10.97 -15.54 -12.32
C LEU A 97 10.87 -16.84 -11.48
N ALA A 98 10.61 -17.99 -12.11
CA ALA A 98 10.60 -19.29 -11.44
C ALA A 98 11.99 -19.63 -10.88
N ALA A 99 13.05 -19.40 -11.67
CA ALA A 99 14.43 -19.58 -11.23
C ALA A 99 14.80 -18.68 -10.04
N VAL A 100 14.35 -17.41 -10.04
CA VAL A 100 14.50 -16.50 -8.89
C VAL A 100 13.72 -17.01 -7.67
N GLY A 101 12.48 -17.48 -7.86
CA GLY A 101 11.67 -18.08 -6.80
C GLY A 101 12.35 -19.29 -6.17
N ASP A 102 12.83 -20.24 -6.97
CA ASP A 102 13.57 -21.42 -6.52
C ASP A 102 14.84 -21.04 -5.75
N PHE A 103 15.55 -20.02 -6.22
CA PHE A 103 16.72 -19.50 -5.53
C PHE A 103 16.36 -18.90 -4.18
N CYS A 104 15.31 -18.07 -4.12
CA CYS A 104 14.83 -17.47 -2.87
C CYS A 104 14.37 -18.54 -1.86
N LEU A 105 13.70 -19.60 -2.33
CA LEU A 105 13.32 -20.74 -1.49
C LEU A 105 14.54 -21.46 -0.91
N LYS A 106 15.56 -21.74 -1.73
CA LYS A 106 16.82 -22.37 -1.26
C LYS A 106 17.57 -21.51 -0.25
N LYS A 107 17.52 -20.19 -0.41
CA LYS A 107 18.15 -19.21 0.49
C LYS A 107 17.29 -18.85 1.70
N ASN A 108 16.06 -19.37 1.78
CA ASN A 108 15.08 -19.03 2.80
C ASN A 108 14.91 -17.51 2.95
N VAL A 109 14.70 -16.82 1.82
CA VAL A 109 14.49 -15.36 1.81
C VAL A 109 13.23 -15.02 2.60
N GLU A 110 13.37 -14.11 3.56
CA GLU A 110 12.29 -13.66 4.43
C GLU A 110 11.77 -12.27 4.02
N ARG A 111 10.61 -11.90 4.58
CA ARG A 111 10.00 -10.58 4.45
C ARG A 111 10.00 -9.87 5.79
N HIS A 112 10.61 -8.70 5.83
CA HIS A 112 10.71 -7.84 7.01
C HIS A 112 10.17 -6.44 6.70
N ALA A 113 8.87 -6.34 6.40
CA ALA A 113 8.23 -5.03 6.29
C ALA A 113 8.25 -4.34 7.66
N GLU A 114 8.55 -3.04 7.68
CA GLU A 114 8.60 -2.24 8.92
C GLU A 114 7.30 -1.44 9.14
N VAL A 115 6.38 -1.53 8.18
CA VAL A 115 5.09 -0.85 8.16
C VAL A 115 3.96 -1.87 8.03
N ALA A 116 2.92 -1.70 8.84
CA ALA A 116 1.68 -2.45 8.72
C ALA A 116 0.51 -1.53 8.38
N ALA A 117 -0.24 -1.85 7.33
CA ALA A 117 -1.57 -1.32 7.08
C ALA A 117 -2.60 -2.28 7.71
N VAL A 118 -3.33 -1.78 8.70
CA VAL A 118 -4.33 -2.53 9.44
C VAL A 118 -5.71 -2.16 8.91
N VAL A 119 -6.47 -3.17 8.49
CA VAL A 119 -7.86 -3.06 8.06
C VAL A 119 -8.79 -3.89 8.94
N SER A 120 -10.06 -3.52 9.05
CA SER A 120 -11.08 -4.24 9.82
C SER A 120 -12.22 -4.72 8.92
N GLU A 121 -12.45 -6.03 8.88
CA GLU A 121 -13.63 -6.56 8.18
C GLU A 121 -14.93 -6.28 8.95
N GLU A 122 -14.85 -6.18 10.28
CA GLU A 122 -16.00 -5.76 11.10
C GLU A 122 -16.43 -4.33 10.78
N ALA A 123 -15.48 -3.44 10.47
CA ALA A 123 -15.76 -2.05 10.09
C ALA A 123 -16.63 -1.96 8.82
N LEU A 124 -16.49 -2.92 7.88
CA LEU A 124 -17.29 -2.96 6.65
C LEU A 124 -18.80 -3.09 6.91
N LYS A 125 -19.20 -3.70 8.04
CA LYS A 125 -20.62 -3.86 8.42
C LYS A 125 -21.30 -2.52 8.74
N TYR A 126 -20.50 -1.48 9.02
CA TYR A 126 -20.97 -0.15 9.37
C TYR A 126 -20.82 0.85 8.22
N LEU A 127 -20.31 0.40 7.07
CA LEU A 127 -20.26 1.23 5.87
C LEU A 127 -21.66 1.44 5.29
N PRO A 128 -21.98 2.66 4.84
CA PRO A 128 -23.17 2.86 4.03
C PRO A 128 -23.01 2.11 2.71
N LEU A 129 -24.02 1.32 2.33
CA LEU A 129 -24.17 0.84 0.95
C LEU A 129 -24.46 2.05 0.06
N THR A 130 -23.46 2.49 -0.71
CA THR A 130 -23.57 3.67 -1.57
C THR A 130 -22.98 3.41 -2.95
N ASN A 131 -23.64 3.96 -3.96
CA ASN A 131 -23.15 4.02 -5.34
C ASN A 131 -22.71 5.45 -5.73
N ARG A 132 -22.62 6.35 -4.75
CA ARG A 132 -22.11 7.71 -4.97
C ARG A 132 -20.62 7.64 -5.24
N HIS A 133 -20.16 8.36 -6.26
CA HIS A 133 -18.73 8.46 -6.57
C HIS A 133 -18.25 9.90 -6.34
N VAL A 134 -17.02 10.04 -5.84
CA VAL A 134 -16.41 11.34 -5.52
C VAL A 134 -15.36 11.65 -6.58
N ARG A 135 -15.27 12.89 -7.06
CA ARG A 135 -14.17 13.29 -7.95
C ARG A 135 -13.22 14.16 -7.13
N ASN A 136 -12.13 13.56 -6.68
CA ASN A 136 -11.16 14.18 -5.76
C ASN A 136 -10.03 14.94 -6.48
N GLY A 137 -10.16 15.16 -7.80
CA GLY A 137 -9.14 15.81 -8.63
C GLY A 137 -8.02 14.90 -9.12
N GLU A 138 -7.91 13.67 -8.60
CA GLU A 138 -6.93 12.71 -9.10
C GLU A 138 -7.27 12.28 -10.51
N ARG A 139 -6.22 12.01 -11.28
CA ARG A 139 -6.34 11.52 -12.64
C ARG A 139 -5.46 10.31 -12.88
N GLN A 140 -5.91 9.48 -13.81
CA GLN A 140 -5.24 8.26 -14.19
C GLN A 140 -5.03 8.24 -15.69
N LEU A 141 -3.79 7.96 -16.09
CA LEU A 141 -3.47 7.67 -17.48
C LEU A 141 -3.93 6.25 -17.82
N ARG A 142 -4.83 6.15 -18.79
CA ARG A 142 -5.30 4.91 -19.39
C ARG A 142 -5.08 4.96 -20.89
N TYR A 143 -5.27 3.84 -21.56
CA TYR A 143 -5.28 3.79 -23.01
C TYR A 143 -6.56 3.12 -23.49
N THR A 144 -7.15 3.68 -24.54
CA THR A 144 -8.21 3.00 -25.29
C THR A 144 -7.65 1.81 -26.05
N ALA A 145 -8.52 0.91 -26.48
CA ALA A 145 -8.14 -0.26 -27.26
C ALA A 145 -7.44 0.09 -28.59
N ASP A 146 -7.67 1.28 -29.17
CA ASP A 146 -6.97 1.78 -30.37
C ASP A 146 -5.66 2.52 -30.06
N GLY A 147 -5.18 2.48 -28.81
CA GLY A 147 -3.87 3.03 -28.45
C GLY A 147 -3.86 4.49 -28.03
N LYS A 148 -5.01 5.17 -27.97
CA LYS A 148 -5.06 6.59 -27.63
C LYS A 148 -4.97 6.77 -26.11
N PRO A 149 -4.08 7.65 -25.61
CA PRO A 149 -4.04 7.97 -24.19
C PRO A 149 -5.33 8.67 -23.77
N GLN A 150 -5.85 8.27 -22.62
CA GLN A 150 -6.95 8.91 -21.91
C GLN A 150 -6.47 9.30 -20.53
N ASN A 151 -6.70 10.56 -20.17
CA ASN A 151 -6.46 11.05 -18.83
C ASN A 151 -7.79 11.09 -18.11
N ASP A 152 -8.17 10.03 -17.43
CA ASP A 152 -9.49 9.91 -16.81
C ASP A 152 -9.49 10.51 -15.42
N ALA A 153 -10.55 11.23 -15.08
CA ALA A 153 -10.76 11.65 -13.69
C ALA A 153 -11.09 10.41 -12.86
N VAL A 154 -10.34 10.21 -11.78
CA VAL A 154 -10.61 9.13 -10.83
C VAL A 154 -11.89 9.44 -10.09
N ALA A 155 -12.75 8.43 -9.98
CA ALA A 155 -14.03 8.54 -9.29
C ALA A 155 -14.25 7.28 -8.45
N PRO A 156 -13.67 7.17 -7.24
CA PRO A 156 -13.93 6.05 -6.35
C PRO A 156 -15.35 6.11 -5.78
N VAL A 157 -15.84 4.96 -5.31
CA VAL A 157 -17.04 4.91 -4.45
C VAL A 157 -16.75 5.73 -3.20
N ALA A 158 -17.65 6.65 -2.90
CA ALA A 158 -17.48 7.61 -1.83
C ALA A 158 -17.12 6.94 -0.51
N PHE A 159 -16.16 7.54 0.18
CA PHE A 159 -15.62 7.16 1.47
C PHE A 159 -14.81 5.85 1.44
N ALA A 160 -15.44 4.70 1.18
CA ALA A 160 -14.76 3.40 1.22
C ALA A 160 -13.70 3.24 0.11
N GLY A 161 -13.98 3.79 -1.09
CA GLY A 161 -13.06 3.74 -2.20
C GLY A 161 -11.80 4.56 -1.94
N GLU A 162 -11.91 5.73 -1.34
CA GLU A 162 -10.76 6.57 -0.98
C GLU A 162 -9.99 6.00 0.21
N ALA A 163 -10.69 5.59 1.26
CA ALA A 163 -10.10 5.19 2.53
C ALA A 163 -9.37 3.85 2.48
N ILE A 164 -9.88 2.91 1.68
CA ILE A 164 -9.35 1.55 1.62
C ILE A 164 -8.79 1.26 0.24
N ALA A 165 -9.59 1.43 -0.82
CA ALA A 165 -9.19 0.95 -2.15
C ALA A 165 -8.03 1.77 -2.74
N TRP A 166 -8.20 3.07 -2.89
CA TRP A 166 -7.21 3.98 -3.47
C TRP A 166 -6.06 4.29 -2.52
N GLN A 167 -6.25 4.11 -1.22
CA GLN A 167 -5.16 4.20 -0.25
C GLN A 167 -4.05 3.18 -0.52
N ARG A 168 -4.37 2.01 -1.09
CA ARG A 168 -3.37 1.01 -1.51
C ARG A 168 -2.42 1.51 -2.59
N LYS A 169 -2.86 2.43 -3.46
CA LYS A 169 -1.98 3.08 -4.43
C LYS A 169 -0.92 3.89 -3.71
N VAL A 170 -1.35 4.75 -2.78
CA VAL A 170 -0.44 5.58 -1.99
C VAL A 170 0.52 4.70 -1.16
N LEU A 171 0.02 3.62 -0.56
CA LEU A 171 0.83 2.67 0.21
C LEU A 171 1.87 1.93 -0.64
N SER A 172 1.66 1.78 -1.96
CA SER A 172 2.67 1.21 -2.85
C SER A 172 3.72 2.21 -3.32
N GLU A 173 3.44 3.52 -3.21
CA GLU A 173 4.25 4.59 -3.82
C GLU A 173 5.10 5.35 -2.80
N PHE A 174 4.75 5.33 -1.52
CA PHE A 174 5.45 6.13 -0.50
C PHE A 174 6.88 5.65 -0.22
N GLY A 175 7.26 4.44 -0.64
CA GLY A 175 8.65 4.00 -0.72
C GLY A 175 9.12 2.99 0.32
N ALA A 176 8.21 2.35 1.06
CA ALA A 176 8.55 1.22 1.93
C ALA A 176 7.58 0.03 1.74
N PRO A 177 8.06 -1.21 1.94
CA PRO A 177 7.21 -2.40 2.01
C PRO A 177 6.14 -2.28 3.10
N VAL A 178 4.92 -2.71 2.79
CA VAL A 178 3.79 -2.71 3.72
C VAL A 178 3.22 -4.11 3.84
N ASP A 179 3.01 -4.57 5.07
CA ASP A 179 2.21 -5.74 5.36
C ASP A 179 0.75 -5.35 5.63
N TYR A 180 -0.19 -6.15 5.14
CA TYR A 180 -1.62 -5.90 5.32
C TYR A 180 -2.19 -6.89 6.33
N LEU A 181 -2.76 -6.37 7.41
CA LEU A 181 -3.24 -7.13 8.57
C LEU A 181 -4.73 -6.89 8.85
N LEU A 182 -5.39 -7.88 9.44
CA LEU A 182 -6.70 -7.71 10.07
C LEU A 182 -6.56 -7.17 11.49
N ALA A 183 -7.33 -6.14 11.81
CA ALA A 183 -7.44 -5.60 13.17
C ALA A 183 -7.87 -6.68 14.17
N GLU A 184 -8.78 -7.55 13.74
CA GLU A 184 -9.35 -8.65 14.52
C GLU A 184 -8.32 -9.73 14.91
N ASP A 185 -7.19 -9.80 14.18
CA ASP A 185 -6.13 -10.78 14.43
C ASP A 185 -4.90 -10.20 15.14
N LEU A 186 -4.83 -8.88 15.33
CA LEU A 186 -3.67 -8.23 15.94
C LEU A 186 -3.35 -8.71 17.37
N ALA A 187 -4.35 -9.18 18.12
CA ALA A 187 -4.11 -9.73 19.45
C ALA A 187 -3.30 -11.04 19.41
N ASN A 188 -3.51 -11.84 18.36
CA ASN A 188 -2.80 -13.11 18.18
C ASN A 188 -1.47 -12.89 17.45
N HIS A 189 -1.48 -12.03 16.42
CA HIS A 189 -0.35 -11.77 15.53
C HIS A 189 -0.13 -10.26 15.37
N PRO A 190 0.38 -9.57 16.41
CA PRO A 190 0.59 -8.12 16.36
C PRO A 190 1.71 -7.69 15.41
N GLY A 191 2.58 -8.64 15.03
CA GLY A 191 3.84 -8.37 14.35
C GLY A 191 4.80 -7.50 15.18
N ASP A 192 5.88 -7.07 14.53
CA ASP A 192 6.89 -6.19 15.12
C ASP A 192 7.23 -5.05 14.16
N TYR A 193 6.25 -4.16 13.96
CA TYR A 193 6.35 -3.05 13.03
C TYR A 193 6.74 -1.76 13.75
N LYS A 194 7.52 -0.91 13.07
CA LYS A 194 7.88 0.42 13.56
C LYS A 194 6.71 1.40 13.40
N PHE A 195 5.86 1.17 12.40
CA PHE A 195 4.77 2.04 12.03
C PHE A 195 3.50 1.26 11.65
N TYR A 196 2.42 1.46 12.41
CA TYR A 196 1.10 0.92 12.13
C TYR A 196 0.18 2.02 11.61
N ILE A 197 -0.51 1.74 10.50
CA ILE A 197 -1.49 2.61 9.86
C ILE A 197 -2.85 1.93 9.94
N PHE A 198 -3.72 2.41 10.82
CA PHE A 198 -5.08 1.89 10.97
C PHE A 198 -6.00 2.63 9.99
N LEU A 199 -6.37 1.97 8.90
CA LEU A 199 -7.10 2.58 7.78
C LEU A 199 -8.60 2.79 8.07
N ASP A 200 -9.24 1.78 8.66
CA ASP A 200 -10.66 1.78 9.02
C ASP A 200 -10.91 1.23 10.44
N PRO A 201 -10.26 1.77 11.49
CA PRO A 201 -10.37 1.26 12.86
C PRO A 201 -11.71 1.59 13.52
N TRP A 202 -12.83 1.54 12.82
CA TRP A 202 -14.10 2.12 13.26
C TRP A 202 -14.80 1.31 14.35
N SER A 203 -14.63 -0.01 14.31
CA SER A 203 -15.11 -0.93 15.34
C SER A 203 -13.98 -1.39 16.25
N CYS A 204 -14.27 -1.46 17.55
CA CYS A 204 -13.33 -1.98 18.53
C CYS A 204 -14.00 -3.05 19.39
N ASP A 205 -13.42 -4.24 19.39
CA ASP A 205 -13.74 -5.31 20.33
C ASP A 205 -12.67 -5.42 21.42
N ALA A 206 -12.90 -6.32 22.39
CA ALA A 206 -11.98 -6.50 23.51
C ALA A 206 -10.57 -6.97 23.08
N LYS A 207 -10.49 -7.81 22.04
CA LYS A 207 -9.21 -8.34 21.55
C LYS A 207 -8.39 -7.25 20.87
N PHE A 208 -9.02 -6.47 20.01
CA PHE A 208 -8.35 -5.36 19.34
C PHE A 208 -7.90 -4.31 20.37
N LEU A 209 -8.73 -4.00 21.37
CA LEU A 209 -8.34 -3.11 22.47
C LEU A 209 -7.12 -3.63 23.25
N GLU A 210 -7.07 -4.93 23.55
CA GLU A 210 -5.92 -5.56 24.20
C GLU A 210 -4.65 -5.46 23.35
N ALA A 211 -4.76 -5.75 22.05
CA ALA A 211 -3.65 -5.64 21.12
C ALA A 211 -3.08 -4.22 21.09
N VAL A 212 -3.96 -3.21 21.02
CA VAL A 212 -3.55 -1.80 20.99
C VAL A 212 -2.90 -1.38 22.31
N LYS A 213 -3.39 -1.84 23.46
CA LYS A 213 -2.73 -1.59 24.76
C LYS A 213 -1.33 -2.18 24.82
N ALA A 214 -1.12 -3.37 24.24
CA ALA A 214 0.19 -3.98 24.13
C ALA A 214 1.12 -3.20 23.20
N LEU A 215 0.63 -2.77 22.03
CA LEU A 215 1.39 -1.91 21.11
C LEU A 215 1.77 -0.57 21.74
N GLN A 216 0.90 0.01 22.58
CA GLN A 216 1.19 1.24 23.32
C GLN A 216 2.38 1.10 24.29
N GLN A 217 2.74 -0.11 24.72
CA GLN A 217 3.93 -0.33 25.56
C GLN A 217 5.23 -0.46 24.76
N LYS A 218 5.17 -0.45 23.43
CA LYS A 218 6.34 -0.54 22.55
C LYS A 218 6.69 0.82 21.96
N ASN A 219 7.96 1.03 21.63
CA ASN A 219 8.43 2.18 20.87
C ASN A 219 8.00 2.08 19.37
N THR A 220 6.70 2.20 19.11
CA THR A 220 6.09 2.15 17.78
C THR A 220 5.30 3.43 17.50
N THR A 221 4.98 3.68 16.24
CA THR A 221 4.08 4.76 15.81
C THR A 221 2.74 4.19 15.39
N LEU A 222 1.65 4.69 15.95
CA LEU A 222 0.27 4.31 15.62
C LEU A 222 -0.45 5.49 14.95
N LEU A 223 -0.81 5.36 13.68
CA LEU A 223 -1.61 6.34 12.95
C LEU A 223 -3.07 5.87 12.85
N TRP A 224 -3.97 6.64 13.44
CA TRP A 224 -5.40 6.42 13.42
C TRP A 224 -6.06 7.29 12.36
N LEU A 225 -6.67 6.68 11.36
CA LEU A 225 -7.55 7.39 10.44
C LEU A 225 -8.96 7.43 11.00
N TYR A 226 -9.63 8.56 10.77
CA TYR A 226 -11.06 8.80 10.89
C TYR A 226 -11.86 7.77 11.74
N VAL A 227 -12.39 8.26 12.87
CA VAL A 227 -13.27 7.54 13.81
C VAL A 227 -12.73 6.26 14.49
N PRO A 228 -11.47 6.25 14.98
CA PRO A 228 -10.93 5.08 15.67
C PRO A 228 -11.76 4.68 16.90
N GLY A 229 -12.28 3.46 16.89
CA GLY A 229 -13.04 2.86 17.96
C GLY A 229 -14.41 3.48 18.20
N TRP A 230 -14.98 4.22 17.24
CA TRP A 230 -16.29 4.85 17.41
C TRP A 230 -17.39 3.85 17.78
N ILE A 231 -17.33 2.64 17.23
CA ILE A 231 -18.31 1.59 17.44
C ILE A 231 -17.72 0.52 18.36
N ALA A 232 -18.36 0.29 19.50
CA ALA A 232 -18.06 -0.84 20.39
C ALA A 232 -19.38 -1.46 20.86
N GLU A 233 -19.47 -2.79 20.87
CA GLU A 233 -20.67 -3.53 21.28
C GLU A 233 -21.96 -3.03 20.57
N GLY A 234 -21.84 -2.68 19.29
CA GLY A 234 -22.95 -2.16 18.47
C GLY A 234 -23.39 -0.72 18.79
N ARG A 235 -22.66 0.00 19.64
CA ARG A 235 -22.96 1.39 20.03
C ARG A 235 -21.90 2.36 19.53
N ALA A 236 -22.37 3.46 18.95
CA ALA A 236 -21.58 4.56 18.43
C ALA A 236 -21.41 5.66 19.50
N ASP A 237 -20.20 5.84 20.04
CA ASP A 237 -19.93 6.80 21.14
C ASP A 237 -18.48 7.31 21.20
N VAL A 238 -18.27 8.56 21.62
CA VAL A 238 -16.93 9.18 21.67
C VAL A 238 -16.09 8.63 22.83
N GLY A 239 -16.76 8.10 23.87
CA GLY A 239 -16.13 7.38 24.96
C GLY A 239 -15.45 6.10 24.49
N ASN A 240 -15.99 5.43 23.46
CA ASN A 240 -15.33 4.26 22.86
C ASN A 240 -14.02 4.66 22.17
N MET A 241 -14.03 5.77 21.42
CA MET A 241 -12.81 6.31 20.82
C MET A 241 -11.76 6.65 21.86
N ALA A 242 -12.19 7.26 22.98
CA ALA A 242 -11.32 7.59 24.09
C ALA A 242 -10.76 6.34 24.80
N ALA A 243 -11.55 5.28 24.92
CA ALA A 243 -11.10 4.01 25.50
C ALA A 243 -9.99 3.35 24.65
N LEU A 244 -10.10 3.42 23.32
CA LEU A 244 -9.10 2.85 22.40
C LEU A 244 -7.82 3.68 22.33
N THR A 245 -7.95 4.99 22.08
CA THR A 245 -6.83 5.89 21.77
C THR A 245 -6.17 6.49 23.01
N GLY A 246 -6.92 6.60 24.10
CA GLY A 246 -6.51 7.23 25.35
C GLY A 246 -6.72 8.75 25.41
N ILE A 247 -7.34 9.38 24.41
CA ILE A 247 -7.65 10.82 24.41
C ILE A 247 -9.13 11.08 24.09
N ALA A 248 -9.68 12.19 24.59
CA ALA A 248 -11.07 12.53 24.34
C ALA A 248 -11.28 13.13 22.94
N PHE A 249 -12.45 12.86 22.36
CA PHE A 249 -12.91 13.45 21.11
C PHE A 249 -14.26 14.12 21.30
N ARG A 250 -14.55 15.10 20.44
CA ARG A 250 -15.89 15.65 20.28
C ARG A 250 -16.37 15.44 18.85
N LYS A 251 -17.65 15.12 18.72
CA LYS A 251 -18.33 15.06 17.42
C LYS A 251 -18.54 16.48 16.87
N VAL A 252 -18.35 16.62 15.58
CA VAL A 252 -18.59 17.83 14.79
C VAL A 252 -19.59 17.45 13.70
N ASP A 253 -20.66 18.23 13.54
CA ASP A 253 -21.73 17.87 12.60
C ASP A 253 -21.24 17.77 11.15
N ALA A 254 -20.37 18.70 10.74
CA ALA A 254 -19.75 18.71 9.42
C ALA A 254 -18.47 19.55 9.41
N VAL A 255 -17.54 19.20 8.51
CA VAL A 255 -16.49 20.11 8.02
C VAL A 255 -16.59 20.26 6.50
N PRO A 256 -16.09 21.37 5.92
CA PRO A 256 -16.24 21.64 4.48
C PRO A 256 -15.60 20.58 3.58
N GLU A 257 -14.43 20.08 3.99
CA GLU A 257 -13.67 19.07 3.25
C GLU A 257 -13.09 18.03 4.20
N ALA A 258 -13.01 16.77 3.75
CA ALA A 258 -12.27 15.69 4.40
C ALA A 258 -10.75 15.86 4.21
N VAL A 259 -10.25 17.07 4.41
CA VAL A 259 -8.86 17.48 4.23
C VAL A 259 -8.34 18.07 5.53
N VAL A 260 -7.12 17.70 5.88
CA VAL A 260 -6.40 18.20 7.04
C VAL A 260 -5.14 18.91 6.57
N THR A 261 -4.89 20.10 7.10
CA THR A 261 -3.65 20.85 6.87
C THR A 261 -2.53 20.28 7.74
N LEU A 262 -1.35 20.15 7.18
CA LEU A 262 -0.15 19.66 7.86
C LEU A 262 0.67 20.84 8.41
N PRO A 263 1.54 20.61 9.42
CA PRO A 263 2.36 21.68 10.02
C PRO A 263 3.25 22.45 9.03
N ASP A 264 3.66 21.81 7.95
CA ASP A 264 4.50 22.39 6.89
C ASP A 264 3.72 23.20 5.83
N GLY A 265 2.40 23.36 6.03
CA GLY A 265 1.50 23.99 5.06
C GLY A 265 1.00 23.05 3.96
N GLY A 266 1.51 21.81 3.93
CA GLY A 266 0.98 20.73 3.12
C GLY A 266 -0.42 20.30 3.57
N TRP A 267 -0.96 19.27 2.93
CA TRP A 267 -2.29 18.76 3.26
C TRP A 267 -2.42 17.28 2.88
N THR A 268 -3.38 16.62 3.50
CA THR A 268 -3.81 15.28 3.14
C THR A 268 -5.32 15.15 3.23
N GLY A 269 -5.92 14.30 2.39
CA GLY A 269 -7.35 14.02 2.41
C GLY A 269 -8.01 14.08 1.05
N VAL A 270 -9.32 14.31 1.05
CA VAL A 270 -10.17 14.30 -0.15
C VAL A 270 -10.76 15.69 -0.39
N VAL A 271 -10.22 16.40 -1.38
CA VAL A 271 -10.65 17.75 -1.77
C VAL A 271 -12.08 17.72 -2.33
N GLY A 272 -12.87 18.72 -1.99
CA GLY A 272 -14.25 18.89 -2.47
C GLY A 272 -15.29 17.95 -1.85
N GLU A 273 -14.91 17.14 -0.86
CA GLU A 273 -15.78 16.15 -0.24
C GLU A 273 -16.08 16.50 1.22
N PRO A 274 -17.31 16.95 1.55
CA PRO A 274 -17.68 17.27 2.93
C PRO A 274 -17.67 16.03 3.83
N LEU A 275 -17.09 16.17 5.02
CA LEU A 275 -17.05 15.08 6.01
C LEU A 275 -18.15 15.28 7.06
N LYS A 276 -19.06 14.30 7.16
CA LYS A 276 -20.26 14.35 8.01
C LYS A 276 -20.56 12.98 8.65
N PRO A 277 -20.48 12.83 9.98
CA PRO A 277 -19.88 13.76 10.93
C PRO A 277 -18.35 13.81 10.80
N ALA A 278 -17.74 14.85 11.35
CA ALA A 278 -16.30 14.90 11.61
C ALA A 278 -16.04 14.75 13.12
N PHE A 279 -14.78 14.52 13.49
CA PHE A 279 -14.40 14.30 14.89
C PHE A 279 -13.11 15.03 15.19
N ALA A 280 -13.11 15.80 16.27
CA ALA A 280 -11.98 16.60 16.68
C ALA A 280 -11.42 16.08 18.02
N PRO A 281 -10.10 15.87 18.13
CA PRO A 281 -9.48 15.62 19.41
C PRO A 281 -9.68 16.83 20.33
N VAL A 282 -9.87 16.57 21.63
CA VAL A 282 -10.05 17.60 22.65
C VAL A 282 -8.69 17.99 23.21
N ALA A 283 -8.47 19.29 23.41
CA ALA A 283 -7.23 19.78 24.00
C ALA A 283 -7.07 19.24 25.43
N ALA A 284 -5.89 18.70 25.72
CA ALA A 284 -5.49 18.16 27.01
C ALA A 284 -3.97 18.17 27.12
N ASP A 285 -3.45 18.09 28.34
CA ASP A 285 -2.01 18.02 28.58
C ASP A 285 -1.39 16.81 27.84
N GLY A 286 -0.31 17.06 27.11
CA GLY A 286 0.39 16.04 26.33
C GLY A 286 -0.26 15.66 24.99
N VAL A 287 -1.34 16.35 24.58
CA VAL A 287 -1.95 16.23 23.24
C VAL A 287 -1.62 17.46 22.42
N ASN A 288 -0.77 17.28 21.39
CA ASN A 288 -0.34 18.36 20.51
C ASN A 288 -1.26 18.41 19.29
N MET A 289 -1.95 19.53 19.09
CA MET A 289 -2.73 19.77 17.86
C MET A 289 -1.78 20.23 16.75
N LEU A 290 -1.65 19.43 15.71
CA LEU A 290 -0.69 19.65 14.62
C LEU A 290 -1.31 20.31 13.39
N GLY A 291 -2.63 20.19 13.24
CA GLY A 291 -3.30 20.56 11.99
C GLY A 291 -4.81 20.66 12.15
N MET A 292 -5.41 21.46 11.27
CA MET A 292 -6.83 21.74 11.28
C MET A 292 -7.51 21.10 10.08
N TYR A 293 -8.80 20.80 10.19
CA TYR A 293 -9.62 20.57 9.01
C TYR A 293 -9.58 21.82 8.13
N ARG A 294 -9.27 21.64 6.85
CA ARG A 294 -9.01 22.74 5.92
C ARG A 294 -10.20 23.71 5.89
N GLY A 295 -9.90 25.01 6.00
CA GLY A 295 -10.90 26.07 5.99
C GLY A 295 -11.66 26.24 7.30
N THR A 296 -11.18 25.67 8.40
CA THR A 296 -11.79 25.77 9.73
C THR A 296 -10.73 25.89 10.84
N ASP A 297 -11.16 26.25 12.05
CA ASP A 297 -10.34 26.20 13.28
C ASP A 297 -10.53 24.89 14.06
N ILE A 298 -11.06 23.85 13.41
CA ILE A 298 -11.37 22.57 14.05
C ILE A 298 -10.15 21.64 13.93
N PRO A 299 -9.57 21.15 15.04
CA PRO A 299 -8.44 20.23 15.00
C PRO A 299 -8.79 18.96 14.22
N GLY A 300 -7.97 18.63 13.23
CA GLY A 300 -8.08 17.44 12.39
C GLY A 300 -6.80 16.59 12.39
N LEU A 301 -5.70 17.08 12.96
CA LEU A 301 -4.47 16.33 13.19
C LEU A 301 -3.99 16.56 14.60
N ALA A 302 -3.71 15.49 15.33
CA ALA A 302 -3.10 15.58 16.65
C ALA A 302 -2.11 14.44 16.88
N GLU A 303 -1.12 14.69 17.72
CA GLU A 303 -0.21 13.67 18.22
C GLU A 303 -0.16 13.66 19.75
N TRP A 304 0.08 12.49 20.33
CA TRP A 304 0.32 12.31 21.75
C TRP A 304 1.19 11.07 21.99
N ARG A 305 1.53 10.84 23.26
CA ARG A 305 2.19 9.60 23.69
C ARG A 305 1.29 8.81 24.63
N LYS A 306 1.34 7.49 24.51
CA LYS A 306 0.71 6.57 25.47
C LYS A 306 1.65 5.39 25.65
N GLY A 307 2.13 5.18 26.88
CA GLY A 307 3.27 4.30 27.10
C GLY A 307 4.48 4.80 26.32
N GLU A 308 5.15 3.90 25.60
CA GLU A 308 6.29 4.23 24.73
C GLU A 308 5.84 4.65 23.32
N ALA A 309 4.63 4.28 22.92
CA ALA A 309 4.16 4.52 21.56
C ALA A 309 3.85 6.00 21.31
N ARG A 310 4.24 6.45 20.11
CA ARG A 310 3.72 7.68 19.51
C ARG A 310 2.38 7.37 18.87
N GLN A 311 1.38 8.21 19.13
CA GLN A 311 0.06 8.08 18.52
C GLN A 311 -0.28 9.35 17.76
N ILE A 312 -0.89 9.18 16.59
CA ILE A 312 -1.28 10.26 15.70
C ILE A 312 -2.73 10.00 15.26
N PHE A 313 -3.59 11.00 15.41
CA PHE A 313 -4.93 10.98 14.83
C PHE A 313 -4.93 11.87 13.59
N CYS A 314 -5.41 11.33 12.47
CA CYS A 314 -5.73 12.10 11.27
C CYS A 314 -7.23 11.97 10.97
N GLY A 315 -7.92 13.10 11.02
CA GLY A 315 -9.36 13.20 10.78
C GLY A 315 -9.75 13.09 9.31
N ALA A 316 -8.79 13.16 8.39
CA ALA A 316 -8.98 12.77 6.99
C ALA A 316 -8.92 11.24 6.87
N TYR A 317 -9.66 10.70 5.90
CA TYR A 317 -9.68 9.27 5.62
C TYR A 317 -8.86 8.88 4.39
N LYS A 318 -8.07 9.79 3.82
CA LYS A 318 -7.10 9.49 2.75
C LYS A 318 -5.77 10.18 3.03
N LEU A 319 -4.68 9.45 2.85
CA LEU A 319 -3.31 9.90 3.09
C LEU A 319 -2.59 10.22 1.78
N SER A 320 -1.68 11.21 1.81
CA SER A 320 -0.71 11.45 0.74
C SER A 320 0.59 10.67 0.98
N ALA A 321 1.33 10.38 -0.10
CA ALA A 321 2.60 9.67 -0.01
C ALA A 321 3.64 10.48 0.80
N ASP A 322 3.66 11.80 0.64
CA ASP A 322 4.57 12.68 1.37
C ASP A 322 4.31 12.68 2.87
N PHE A 323 3.02 12.70 3.28
CA PHE A 323 2.68 12.60 4.68
C PHE A 323 3.09 11.24 5.27
N LEU A 324 2.86 10.15 4.54
CA LEU A 324 3.33 8.83 4.95
C LEU A 324 4.86 8.76 5.07
N ARG A 325 5.61 9.34 4.12
CA ARG A 325 7.08 9.40 4.17
C ARG A 325 7.58 10.20 5.37
N LEU A 326 6.93 11.32 5.70
CA LEU A 326 7.26 12.12 6.87
C LEU A 326 7.16 11.25 8.13
N LEU A 327 6.00 10.62 8.34
CA LEU A 327 5.76 9.77 9.50
C LEU A 327 6.67 8.53 9.53
N ALA A 328 6.91 7.91 8.38
CA ALA A 328 7.81 6.77 8.24
C ALA A 328 9.25 7.13 8.64
N ARG A 329 9.78 8.29 8.20
CA ARG A 329 11.10 8.79 8.61
C ARG A 329 11.17 9.04 10.12
N GLU A 330 10.16 9.65 10.69
CA GLU A 330 10.07 9.88 12.15
C GLU A 330 10.00 8.56 12.93
N ALA A 331 9.31 7.55 12.40
CA ALA A 331 9.27 6.19 12.92
C ALA A 331 10.53 5.35 12.62
N LYS A 332 11.52 5.92 11.92
CA LYS A 332 12.77 5.27 11.52
C LYS A 332 12.56 4.04 10.63
N VAL A 333 11.53 4.08 9.79
CA VAL A 333 11.31 3.11 8.71
C VAL A 333 12.29 3.38 7.58
N HIS A 334 12.86 2.31 7.01
CA HIS A 334 13.71 2.37 5.82
C HIS A 334 12.87 2.68 4.57
N LEU A 335 13.17 3.80 3.91
CA LEU A 335 12.54 4.20 2.64
C LEU A 335 13.50 3.90 1.49
N TYR A 336 13.10 3.00 0.59
CA TYR A 336 13.90 2.64 -0.58
C TYR A 336 13.87 3.70 -1.67
N GLN A 337 12.78 4.46 -1.81
CA GLN A 337 12.62 5.52 -2.82
C GLN A 337 11.69 6.65 -2.34
N THR A 338 11.71 7.79 -3.03
CA THR A 338 10.77 8.92 -2.78
C THR A 338 10.16 9.53 -4.05
N ALA A 339 10.17 8.81 -5.19
CA ALA A 339 9.75 9.26 -6.51
C ALA A 339 8.30 8.87 -6.90
N ASP A 340 7.47 8.43 -5.94
CA ASP A 340 6.07 8.00 -6.15
C ASP A 340 5.90 6.83 -7.15
N ASP A 341 6.93 6.03 -7.37
CA ASP A 341 6.84 4.82 -8.19
C ASP A 341 6.34 3.64 -7.35
N PRO A 342 5.33 2.87 -7.80
CA PRO A 342 4.96 1.64 -7.13
C PRO A 342 6.16 0.72 -6.93
N MET A 343 6.36 0.29 -5.68
CA MET A 343 7.49 -0.55 -5.29
C MET A 343 7.07 -1.63 -4.30
N GLU A 344 7.94 -2.62 -4.18
CA GLU A 344 7.86 -3.62 -3.11
C GLU A 344 9.26 -4.17 -2.84
N ALA A 345 9.51 -4.64 -1.63
CA ALA A 345 10.77 -5.28 -1.30
C ALA A 345 10.61 -6.35 -0.21
N ASN A 346 11.57 -7.27 -0.16
CA ASN A 346 11.80 -8.15 0.98
C ASN A 346 13.30 -8.17 1.32
N GLN A 347 13.79 -9.18 2.04
CA GLN A 347 15.19 -9.27 2.45
C GLN A 347 16.19 -9.24 1.28
N ALA A 348 15.82 -9.71 0.08
CA ALA A 348 16.77 -9.88 -1.03
C ALA A 348 16.24 -9.39 -2.40
N LEU A 349 14.96 -9.05 -2.50
CA LEU A 349 14.32 -8.59 -3.74
C LEU A 349 13.81 -7.17 -3.58
N PHE A 350 13.97 -6.37 -4.63
CA PHE A 350 13.39 -5.04 -4.79
C PHE A 350 12.72 -4.94 -6.16
N MET A 351 11.43 -4.62 -6.18
CA MET A 351 10.65 -4.39 -7.40
C MET A 351 10.28 -2.92 -7.50
N LEU A 352 10.38 -2.37 -8.71
CA LEU A 352 9.86 -1.04 -9.03
C LEU A 352 9.11 -1.08 -10.36
N HIS A 353 7.99 -0.38 -10.40
CA HIS A 353 7.25 -0.08 -11.60
C HIS A 353 7.22 1.44 -11.82
N ALA A 354 7.80 1.91 -12.92
CA ALA A 354 8.02 3.33 -13.16
C ALA A 354 6.72 4.07 -13.51
N ALA A 355 6.18 4.85 -12.56
CA ALA A 355 5.08 5.78 -12.79
C ALA A 355 5.53 7.06 -13.51
N THR A 356 6.83 7.36 -13.45
CA THR A 356 7.47 8.48 -14.19
C THR A 356 8.73 8.00 -14.91
N PRO A 357 9.08 8.56 -16.08
CA PRO A 357 10.34 8.24 -16.75
C PRO A 357 11.53 8.96 -16.08
N GLY A 358 12.74 8.46 -16.34
CA GLY A 358 14.00 9.07 -15.98
C GLY A 358 14.80 8.27 -14.95
N ARG A 359 15.73 8.96 -14.30
CA ARG A 359 16.64 8.36 -13.34
C ARG A 359 15.92 7.99 -12.05
N LYS A 360 16.10 6.73 -11.63
CA LYS A 360 15.60 6.17 -10.38
C LYS A 360 16.76 5.98 -9.42
N HIS A 361 16.61 6.47 -8.19
CA HIS A 361 17.59 6.35 -7.11
C HIS A 361 16.99 5.49 -6.00
N ILE A 362 17.66 4.37 -5.68
CA ILE A 362 17.17 3.37 -4.74
C ILE A 362 18.17 3.22 -3.60
N THR A 363 17.69 3.25 -2.35
CA THR A 363 18.50 2.93 -1.17
C THR A 363 18.17 1.54 -0.63
N LEU A 364 19.20 0.79 -0.26
CA LEU A 364 19.11 -0.59 0.23
C LEU A 364 19.16 -0.63 1.75
N SER A 365 18.55 -1.65 2.34
CA SER A 365 18.54 -1.87 3.79
C SER A 365 19.91 -2.29 4.35
N HIS A 366 20.83 -2.73 3.48
CA HIS A 366 22.19 -3.15 3.83
C HIS A 366 23.11 -3.08 2.60
N VAL A 367 24.43 -3.23 2.84
CA VAL A 367 25.43 -3.28 1.77
C VAL A 367 25.27 -4.56 0.95
N ALA A 368 25.14 -4.45 -0.37
CA ALA A 368 24.91 -5.60 -1.25
C ALA A 368 25.46 -5.39 -2.67
N ASP A 369 25.55 -6.49 -3.42
CA ASP A 369 25.65 -6.48 -4.88
C ASP A 369 24.24 -6.49 -5.48
N VAL A 370 24.02 -5.78 -6.58
CA VAL A 370 22.69 -5.60 -7.18
C VAL A 370 22.66 -6.19 -8.60
N LEU A 371 21.77 -7.16 -8.80
CA LEU A 371 21.46 -7.80 -10.07
C LEU A 371 20.11 -7.29 -10.60
N ASP A 372 20.10 -6.69 -11.78
CA ASP A 372 18.86 -6.52 -12.57
C ASP A 372 18.50 -7.88 -13.18
N VAL A 373 17.44 -8.49 -12.63
CA VAL A 373 17.03 -9.87 -12.95
C VAL A 373 16.61 -9.99 -14.40
N PHE A 374 15.80 -9.04 -14.90
CA PHE A 374 15.27 -9.12 -16.25
C PHE A 374 16.30 -8.80 -17.33
N ASN A 375 17.32 -7.98 -17.00
CA ASN A 375 18.44 -7.71 -17.89
C ASN A 375 19.64 -8.65 -17.70
N ARG A 376 19.59 -9.56 -16.71
CA ARG A 376 20.66 -10.52 -16.37
C ARG A 376 22.02 -9.82 -16.19
N LYS A 377 22.03 -8.72 -15.45
CA LYS A 377 23.22 -7.89 -15.28
C LYS A 377 23.40 -7.43 -13.85
N ILE A 378 24.60 -7.66 -13.30
CA ILE A 378 25.02 -6.97 -12.07
C ILE A 378 25.30 -5.51 -12.41
N ILE A 379 24.54 -4.61 -11.78
CA ILE A 379 24.58 -3.17 -12.06
C ILE A 379 25.34 -2.38 -10.99
N ALA A 380 25.49 -2.93 -9.79
CA ALA A 380 26.26 -2.34 -8.70
C ALA A 380 26.87 -3.44 -7.81
N ARG A 381 27.98 -3.12 -7.12
CA ARG A 381 28.65 -4.03 -6.19
C ARG A 381 29.03 -3.35 -4.90
N ASN A 382 28.81 -4.02 -3.77
CA ASN A 382 29.16 -3.53 -2.44
C ASN A 382 28.67 -2.10 -2.17
N VAL A 383 27.38 -1.87 -2.44
CA VAL A 383 26.73 -0.55 -2.30
C VAL A 383 25.56 -0.59 -1.33
N THR A 384 25.19 0.56 -0.75
CA THR A 384 23.92 0.77 -0.04
C THR A 384 22.89 1.51 -0.89
N GLU A 385 23.25 1.91 -2.10
CA GLU A 385 22.38 2.64 -3.01
C GLU A 385 22.80 2.38 -4.47
N PHE A 386 21.85 2.48 -5.38
CA PHE A 386 22.13 2.38 -6.82
C PHE A 386 21.16 3.23 -7.63
N GLU A 387 21.56 3.53 -8.86
CA GLU A 387 20.75 4.28 -9.81
C GLU A 387 20.58 3.52 -11.12
N PHE A 388 19.45 3.72 -11.79
CA PHE A 388 19.22 3.25 -13.14
C PHE A 388 18.28 4.20 -13.90
N GLU A 389 18.40 4.22 -15.22
CA GLU A 389 17.47 4.95 -16.08
C GLU A 389 16.29 4.04 -16.42
N SER A 390 15.07 4.58 -16.34
CA SER A 390 13.85 3.82 -16.54
C SER A 390 12.86 4.61 -17.40
N PRO A 391 12.38 4.09 -18.54
CA PRO A 391 11.28 4.72 -19.26
C PRO A 391 9.96 4.59 -18.49
N LEU A 392 8.96 5.36 -18.90
CA LEU A 392 7.62 5.29 -18.32
C LEU A 392 7.06 3.86 -18.45
N PHE A 393 6.48 3.35 -17.37
CA PHE A 393 5.90 2.01 -17.23
C PHE A 393 6.87 0.83 -17.27
N ASP A 394 8.18 1.08 -17.26
CA ASP A 394 9.17 0.03 -17.13
C ASP A 394 9.05 -0.67 -15.76
N SER A 395 9.15 -2.00 -15.77
CA SER A 395 9.00 -2.83 -14.58
C SER A 395 10.25 -3.65 -14.36
N ARG A 396 10.90 -3.41 -13.22
CA ARG A 396 12.19 -4.00 -12.86
C ARG A 396 12.06 -4.85 -11.61
N LEU A 397 12.79 -5.95 -11.61
CA LEU A 397 13.06 -6.76 -10.43
C LEU A 397 14.57 -6.78 -10.24
N PHE A 398 15.00 -6.43 -9.05
CA PHE A 398 16.39 -6.49 -8.63
C PHE A 398 16.54 -7.52 -7.52
N TYR A 399 17.59 -8.32 -7.62
CA TYR A 399 18.10 -9.08 -6.50
C TYR A 399 19.25 -8.30 -5.87
N TYR A 400 19.26 -8.17 -4.55
CA TYR A 400 20.34 -7.53 -3.82
C TYR A 400 20.83 -8.44 -2.69
N GLY A 401 22.08 -8.88 -2.79
CA GLY A 401 22.72 -9.79 -1.84
C GLY A 401 24.15 -10.12 -2.26
N SER A 402 24.98 -10.62 -1.33
CA SER A 402 26.38 -10.97 -1.59
C SER A 402 26.57 -12.10 -2.62
N ASP A 403 25.52 -12.86 -2.86
CA ASP A 403 25.43 -13.99 -3.79
C ASP A 403 24.68 -13.64 -5.09
N ALA A 404 24.56 -12.35 -5.44
CA ALA A 404 23.96 -11.92 -6.71
C ALA A 404 24.64 -12.55 -7.96
N ALA A 405 25.94 -12.85 -7.88
CA ALA A 405 26.66 -13.55 -8.95
C ALA A 405 26.21 -15.02 -9.09
N GLU A 406 25.83 -15.68 -7.99
CA GLU A 406 25.29 -17.05 -8.02
C GLU A 406 23.94 -17.05 -8.73
N LEU A 407 23.04 -16.13 -8.37
CA LEU A 407 21.74 -16.01 -9.03
C LEU A 407 21.89 -15.68 -10.52
N LEU A 408 22.86 -14.83 -10.89
CA LEU A 408 23.13 -14.51 -12.30
C LEU A 408 23.43 -15.76 -13.14
N GLU A 409 24.19 -16.72 -12.62
CA GLU A 409 24.45 -17.97 -13.36
C GLU A 409 23.20 -18.85 -13.49
N VAL A 410 22.26 -18.75 -12.54
CA VAL A 410 20.99 -19.52 -12.57
C VAL A 410 20.00 -18.93 -13.57
N VAL A 411 19.92 -17.60 -13.69
CA VAL A 411 18.96 -16.93 -14.59
C VAL A 411 19.50 -16.72 -16.01
N ARG A 412 20.71 -17.17 -16.30
CA ARG A 412 21.42 -16.92 -17.55
C ARG A 412 20.87 -17.64 -18.76
#